data_AF-A0A2E7SSL2-F1
#
_entry.id   AF-A0A2E7SSL2-F1
#
_cell.length_a   1.000
_cell.length_b   1.000
_cell.length_c   1.000
_cell.angle_alpha   90.00
_cell.angle_beta   90.00
_cell.angle_gamma   90.00
#
_symmetry.space_group_name_H-M   'P 1'
#
loop_
_entity.id
_entity.type
_entity.pdbx_description
1 polymer ?
#
loop_
_entity_poly.entity_id
_entity_poly.type
_entity_poly.pdbx_seq_one_letter_code
_entity_poly.pdbx_strand_id
1 'polypeptide(L)'
;MEPADPQKQFEVLGNDGNVYGPESEETIRHWHAEHRLEARSKIRPVGESEWRSLSTYEQFGIPDSIPPAAPIPVPEKAPGVILWYRIYNALTVLMYFGLAGFFWWVKSIDLDFSSPEEEMELIVMAWVFLVVGLPLGFFYLACCFMTYRRWHWVLGFFSIGIGLTGCCLPVCIPILIFWLKPETKAWLGRNQQQ
;
A
#
# COMPACT_ATOMS: atom_id res chain seq x y z
N MET A 1 1.05 -34.57 33.50
CA MET A 1 0.30 -34.22 32.28
C MET A 1 -1.15 -34.54 32.58
N GLU A 2 -1.86 -33.55 33.10
CA GLU A 2 -3.27 -33.67 33.48
C GLU A 2 -4.11 -33.66 32.19
N PRO A 3 -5.04 -34.60 31.97
CA PRO A 3 -5.87 -34.57 30.77
C PRO A 3 -6.78 -33.33 30.81
N ALA A 4 -6.62 -32.45 29.83
CA ALA A 4 -7.49 -31.30 29.64
C ALA A 4 -8.95 -31.75 29.52
N ASP A 5 -9.80 -31.19 30.37
CA ASP A 5 -11.24 -31.42 30.40
C ASP A 5 -11.84 -31.11 29.00
N PRO A 6 -12.44 -32.10 28.32
CA PRO A 6 -13.01 -31.91 26.98
C PRO A 6 -14.14 -30.87 26.92
N GLN A 7 -14.65 -30.37 28.06
CA GLN A 7 -15.70 -29.35 28.11
C GLN A 7 -15.20 -27.89 28.04
N LYS A 8 -13.89 -27.64 27.87
CA LYS A 8 -13.32 -26.27 27.84
C LYS A 8 -12.56 -25.93 26.56
N GLN A 9 -13.02 -26.46 25.43
CA GLN A 9 -12.47 -26.12 24.13
C GLN A 9 -13.34 -25.08 23.43
N PHE A 10 -12.69 -24.13 22.76
CA PHE A 10 -13.31 -23.00 22.07
C PHE A 10 -12.91 -22.98 20.60
N GLU A 11 -13.85 -22.62 19.76
CA GLU A 11 -13.63 -22.24 18.38
C GLU A 11 -13.65 -20.72 18.25
N VAL A 12 -12.80 -20.18 17.39
CA VAL A 12 -12.60 -18.77 17.14
C VAL A 12 -12.93 -18.46 15.69
N LEU A 13 -13.73 -17.42 15.45
CA LEU A 13 -13.98 -16.91 14.11
C LEU A 13 -12.92 -15.85 13.77
N GLY A 14 -12.11 -16.13 12.75
CA GLY A 14 -11.15 -15.18 12.22
C GLY A 14 -11.81 -14.00 11.49
N ASN A 15 -11.07 -12.91 11.34
CA ASN A 15 -11.52 -11.75 10.56
C ASN A 15 -11.67 -12.05 9.05
N ASP A 16 -11.13 -13.18 8.60
CA ASP A 16 -11.26 -13.73 7.25
C ASP A 16 -12.53 -14.59 7.06
N GLY A 17 -13.30 -14.82 8.13
CA GLY A 17 -14.51 -15.64 8.12
C GLY A 17 -14.27 -17.14 8.32
N ASN A 18 -13.01 -17.56 8.52
CA ASN A 18 -12.67 -18.95 8.81
C ASN A 18 -12.81 -19.28 10.29
N VAL A 19 -13.14 -20.54 10.59
CA VAL A 19 -13.24 -21.05 11.96
C VAL A 19 -11.95 -21.76 12.33
N TYR A 20 -11.34 -21.35 13.44
CA TYR A 20 -10.10 -21.90 13.98
C TYR A 20 -10.39 -22.57 15.32
N GLY A 21 -9.88 -23.77 15.52
CA GLY A 21 -10.14 -24.56 16.72
C GLY A 21 -10.23 -26.06 16.42
N PRO A 22 -10.50 -26.89 17.43
CA PRO A 22 -10.81 -26.52 18.82
C PRO A 22 -9.55 -26.25 19.68
N GLU A 23 -9.54 -25.17 20.46
CA GLU A 23 -8.40 -24.77 21.30
C GLU A 23 -8.78 -24.63 22.78
N SER A 24 -7.83 -24.82 23.68
CA SER A 24 -8.10 -24.73 25.12
C SER A 24 -8.29 -23.29 25.60
N GLU A 25 -8.97 -23.14 26.73
CA GLU A 25 -9.13 -21.87 27.44
C GLU A 25 -7.78 -21.15 27.69
N GLU A 26 -6.72 -21.91 28.00
CA GLU A 26 -5.37 -21.38 28.20
C GLU A 26 -4.78 -20.82 26.90
N THR A 27 -4.95 -21.52 25.77
CA THR A 27 -4.51 -21.03 24.46
C THR A 27 -5.24 -19.74 24.09
N ILE A 28 -6.54 -19.65 24.34
CA ILE A 28 -7.32 -18.44 24.07
C ILE A 28 -6.82 -17.25 24.91
N ARG A 29 -6.53 -17.46 26.20
CA ARG A 29 -5.92 -16.42 27.06
C ARG A 29 -4.54 -16.01 26.53
N HIS A 30 -3.74 -16.97 26.10
CA HIS A 30 -2.42 -16.71 25.53
C HIS A 30 -2.53 -15.86 24.26
N TRP A 31 -3.44 -16.19 23.34
CA TRP A 31 -3.67 -15.40 22.12
C TRP A 31 -4.20 -13.99 22.39
N HIS A 32 -5.01 -13.82 23.43
CA HIS A 32 -5.41 -12.48 23.87
C HIS A 32 -4.20 -11.68 24.42
N ALA A 33 -3.36 -12.31 25.24
CA ALA A 33 -2.12 -11.68 25.73
C ALA A 33 -1.16 -11.29 24.57
N GLU A 34 -1.11 -12.10 23.51
CA GLU A 34 -0.37 -11.82 22.27
C GLU A 34 -1.02 -10.77 21.36
N HIS A 35 -2.17 -10.18 21.75
CA HIS A 35 -2.93 -9.23 20.92
C HIS A 35 -3.42 -9.80 19.58
N ARG A 36 -3.55 -11.14 19.49
CA ARG A 36 -4.10 -11.83 18.32
C ARG A 36 -5.61 -11.95 18.36
N LEU A 37 -6.19 -11.94 19.56
CA LEU A 37 -7.63 -11.85 19.80
C LEU A 37 -7.95 -10.53 20.50
N GLU A 38 -9.05 -9.91 20.08
CA GLU A 38 -9.60 -8.71 20.72
C GLU A 38 -10.77 -9.10 21.62
N ALA A 39 -11.17 -8.22 22.55
CA ALA A 39 -12.34 -8.41 23.40
C ALA A 39 -13.64 -8.71 22.61
N ARG A 40 -13.78 -8.15 21.41
CA ARG A 40 -14.92 -8.38 20.50
C ARG A 40 -14.78 -9.60 19.58
N SER A 41 -13.64 -10.29 19.60
CA SER A 41 -13.44 -11.48 18.77
C SER A 41 -14.52 -12.51 19.09
N LYS A 42 -15.11 -13.08 18.03
CA LYS A 42 -16.21 -14.03 18.18
C LYS A 42 -15.63 -15.41 18.49
N ILE A 43 -16.04 -15.97 19.63
CA ILE A 43 -15.68 -17.31 20.04
C ILE A 43 -16.94 -18.08 20.46
N ARG A 44 -16.88 -19.40 20.36
CA ARG A 44 -17.94 -20.29 20.85
C ARG A 44 -17.32 -21.53 21.50
N PRO A 45 -17.95 -22.09 22.54
CA PRO A 45 -17.58 -23.41 23.04
C PRO A 45 -17.84 -24.46 21.95
N VAL A 46 -16.99 -25.48 21.90
CA VAL A 46 -17.18 -26.63 21.02
C VAL A 46 -18.49 -27.33 21.41
N GLY A 47 -19.43 -27.42 20.47
CA GLY A 47 -20.77 -27.98 20.68
C GLY A 47 -21.89 -26.94 20.77
N GLU A 48 -21.56 -25.66 20.91
CA GLU A 48 -22.53 -24.57 20.80
C GLU A 48 -22.59 -24.00 19.37
N SER A 49 -23.77 -23.56 18.94
CA SER A 49 -23.96 -22.91 17.64
C SER A 49 -23.81 -21.39 17.69
N GLU A 50 -23.93 -20.78 18.86
CA GLU A 50 -23.91 -19.33 19.02
C GLU A 50 -22.49 -18.78 19.16
N TRP A 51 -22.18 -17.77 18.35
CA TRP A 51 -20.96 -16.99 18.46
C TRP A 51 -21.16 -15.84 19.44
N ARG A 52 -20.34 -15.77 20.48
CA ARG A 52 -20.37 -14.68 21.48
C ARG A 52 -19.02 -13.96 21.53
N SER A 53 -18.99 -12.72 22.01
CA SER A 53 -17.71 -12.01 22.13
C SER A 53 -16.85 -12.66 23.21
N LEU A 54 -15.54 -12.63 23.03
CA LEU A 54 -14.58 -13.09 24.02
C LEU A 54 -14.78 -12.39 25.39
N SER A 55 -15.17 -11.12 25.39
CA SER A 55 -15.51 -10.34 26.59
C SER A 55 -16.78 -10.79 27.31
N THR A 56 -17.70 -11.52 26.64
CA THR A 56 -18.94 -12.01 27.27
C THR A 56 -18.65 -13.14 28.28
N TYR A 57 -17.53 -13.84 28.13
CA TYR A 57 -17.19 -14.95 29.00
C TYR A 57 -16.35 -14.44 30.18
N GLU A 58 -17.00 -14.37 31.36
CA GLU A 58 -16.35 -13.94 32.61
C GLU A 58 -15.09 -14.75 32.94
N GLN A 59 -15.03 -16.01 32.51
CA GLN A 59 -13.90 -16.89 32.74
C GLN A 59 -12.57 -16.32 32.20
N PHE A 60 -12.60 -15.52 31.12
CA PHE A 60 -11.38 -14.91 30.57
C PHE A 60 -10.96 -13.63 31.29
N GLY A 61 -11.84 -13.02 32.09
CA GLY A 61 -11.56 -11.78 32.82
C GLY A 61 -11.18 -10.61 31.92
N ILE A 62 -11.64 -10.60 30.67
CA ILE A 62 -11.29 -9.57 29.69
C ILE A 62 -12.31 -8.42 29.81
N PRO A 63 -11.89 -7.22 30.23
CA PRO A 63 -12.79 -6.09 30.31
C PRO A 63 -13.35 -5.75 28.93
N ASP A 64 -14.67 -5.53 28.85
CA ASP A 64 -15.42 -5.21 27.62
C ASP A 64 -14.93 -3.91 26.94
N SER A 65 -14.15 -3.11 27.67
CA SER A 65 -13.63 -1.81 27.26
C SER A 65 -12.19 -1.88 26.71
N ILE A 66 -11.99 -2.53 25.57
CA ILE A 66 -10.98 -2.05 24.63
C ILE A 66 -11.78 -1.32 23.56
N PRO A 67 -11.77 0.03 23.53
CA PRO A 67 -12.43 0.79 22.49
C PRO A 67 -12.02 0.22 21.14
N PRO A 68 -12.96 0.04 20.19
CA PRO A 68 -12.58 -0.25 18.81
C PRO A 68 -11.47 0.72 18.41
N ALA A 69 -10.41 0.22 17.76
CA ALA A 69 -9.40 1.08 17.18
C ALA A 69 -10.17 2.18 16.44
N ALA A 70 -10.10 3.41 16.97
CA ALA A 70 -10.99 4.47 16.56
C ALA A 70 -10.87 4.59 15.04
N PRO A 71 -12.00 4.63 14.29
CA PRO A 71 -11.93 4.78 12.85
C PRO A 71 -11.04 5.97 12.55
N ILE A 72 -9.96 5.73 11.79
CA ILE A 72 -8.96 6.77 11.50
C ILE A 72 -9.73 7.94 10.89
N PRO A 73 -9.72 9.13 11.53
CA PRO A 73 -10.50 10.25 11.05
C PRO A 73 -10.04 10.58 9.63
N VAL A 74 -10.98 10.55 8.68
CA VAL A 74 -10.69 10.89 7.29
C VAL A 74 -10.32 12.37 7.27
N PRO A 75 -9.12 12.74 6.80
CA PRO A 75 -8.70 14.13 6.78
C PRO A 75 -9.63 14.94 5.87
N GLU A 76 -10.19 16.03 6.39
CA GLU A 76 -11.01 16.97 5.60
C GLU A 76 -10.17 17.65 4.52
N LYS A 77 -8.94 18.02 4.86
CA LYS A 77 -7.96 18.64 3.96
C LYS A 77 -7.04 17.59 3.32
N ALA A 78 -6.70 17.82 2.05
CA ALA A 78 -5.69 17.03 1.35
C ALA A 78 -4.33 17.07 2.08
N PRO A 79 -3.72 15.90 2.37
CA PRO A 79 -2.37 15.83 2.88
C PRO A 79 -1.39 16.53 1.94
N GLY A 80 -0.43 17.30 2.48
CA GLY A 80 0.54 18.04 1.68
C GLY A 80 1.39 17.14 0.77
N VAL A 81 1.58 15.87 1.13
CA VAL A 81 2.28 14.88 0.31
C VAL A 81 1.63 14.67 -1.06
N ILE A 82 0.31 14.83 -1.19
CA ILE A 82 -0.38 14.69 -2.49
C ILE A 82 0.08 15.78 -3.46
N LEU A 83 0.31 17.01 -2.98
CA LEU A 83 0.82 18.09 -3.80
C LEU A 83 2.26 17.79 -4.26
N TRP A 84 3.14 17.42 -3.32
CA TRP A 84 4.53 17.06 -3.64
C TRP A 84 4.63 15.86 -4.58
N TYR A 85 3.76 14.87 -4.40
CA TYR A 85 3.62 13.74 -5.31
C TYR A 85 3.25 14.18 -6.72
N ARG A 86 2.27 15.09 -6.88
CA ARG A 86 1.87 15.62 -8.19
C ARG A 86 2.99 16.44 -8.85
N ILE A 87 3.69 17.26 -8.08
CA ILE A 87 4.86 18.02 -8.55
C ILE A 87 5.95 17.05 -9.02
N TYR A 88 6.27 16.04 -8.21
CA TYR A 88 7.21 14.98 -8.56
C TYR A 88 6.83 14.31 -9.89
N ASN A 89 5.60 13.80 -10.02
CA ASN A 89 5.16 13.16 -11.25
C ASN A 89 5.21 14.12 -12.45
N ALA A 90 4.79 15.38 -12.29
CA ALA A 90 4.83 16.37 -13.36
C ALA A 90 6.27 16.66 -13.83
N LEU A 91 7.21 16.79 -12.90
CA LEU A 91 8.63 16.97 -13.23
C LEU A 91 9.20 15.73 -13.93
N THR A 92 8.86 14.53 -13.46
CA THR A 92 9.28 13.26 -14.09
C THR A 92 8.69 13.10 -15.49
N VAL A 93 7.44 13.49 -15.70
CA VAL A 93 6.79 13.55 -17.03
C VAL A 93 7.56 14.48 -17.97
N LEU A 94 7.86 15.70 -17.51
CA LEU A 94 8.63 16.68 -18.29
C LEU A 94 10.02 16.15 -18.63
N MET A 95 10.68 15.47 -17.68
CA MET A 95 11.97 14.84 -17.91
C MET A 95 11.89 13.76 -19.00
N TYR A 96 10.95 12.82 -18.91
CA TYR A 96 10.85 11.72 -19.89
C TYR A 96 10.42 12.20 -21.28
N PHE A 97 9.39 13.05 -21.38
CA PHE A 97 8.99 13.61 -22.67
C PHE A 97 10.03 14.58 -23.24
N GLY A 98 10.71 15.33 -22.37
CA GLY A 98 11.81 16.22 -22.76
C GLY A 98 13.00 15.44 -23.33
N LEU A 99 13.42 14.35 -22.67
CA LEU A 99 14.47 13.47 -23.19
C LEU A 99 14.06 12.80 -24.50
N ALA A 100 12.84 12.24 -24.58
CA ALA A 100 12.33 11.65 -25.80
C ALA A 100 12.29 12.66 -26.96
N GLY A 101 11.81 13.89 -26.70
CA GLY A 101 11.80 14.97 -27.68
C GLY A 101 13.19 15.45 -28.06
N PHE A 102 14.12 15.54 -27.11
CA PHE A 102 15.51 15.90 -27.34
C PHE A 102 16.20 14.87 -28.25
N PHE A 103 16.07 13.57 -27.97
CA PHE A 103 16.64 12.52 -28.81
C PHE A 103 16.00 12.45 -30.19
N TRP A 104 14.68 12.67 -30.26
CA TRP A 104 13.98 12.80 -31.55
C TRP A 104 14.51 13.98 -32.37
N TRP A 105 14.72 15.13 -31.73
CA TRP A 105 15.26 16.33 -32.37
C TRP A 105 16.71 16.15 -32.80
N VAL A 106 17.57 15.58 -31.95
CA VAL A 106 18.97 15.26 -32.30
C VAL A 106 19.03 14.33 -33.52
N LYS A 107 18.18 13.30 -33.57
CA LYS A 107 18.07 12.42 -34.75
C LYS A 107 17.62 13.16 -36.02
N SER A 108 16.86 14.24 -35.88
CA SER A 108 16.37 15.02 -37.03
C SER A 108 17.42 15.96 -37.64
N ILE A 109 18.55 16.14 -36.97
CA ILE A 109 19.68 16.93 -37.47
C ILE A 109 20.65 16.00 -38.18
N ASP A 110 21.15 16.43 -39.35
CA ASP A 110 22.29 15.78 -40.01
C ASP A 110 23.57 16.09 -39.22
N LEU A 111 23.89 15.19 -38.28
CA LEU A 111 25.14 15.21 -37.53
C LEU A 111 26.19 14.38 -38.29
N ASP A 112 27.39 14.94 -38.42
CA ASP A 112 28.52 14.24 -39.06
C ASP A 112 29.24 13.41 -37.99
N PHE A 113 29.17 12.09 -38.10
CA PHE A 113 29.76 11.15 -37.14
C PHE A 113 31.14 10.70 -37.61
N SER A 114 32.09 10.58 -36.67
CA SER A 114 33.46 10.19 -37.02
C SER A 114 33.58 8.69 -37.26
N SER A 115 32.67 7.90 -36.68
CA SER A 115 32.61 6.45 -36.86
C SER A 115 31.17 5.95 -36.95
N PRO A 116 30.90 4.83 -37.66
CA PRO A 116 29.58 4.19 -37.67
C PRO A 116 29.13 3.67 -36.30
N GLU A 117 30.07 3.41 -35.38
CA GLU A 117 29.77 2.95 -34.02
C GLU A 117 29.10 4.06 -33.20
N GLU A 118 29.59 5.31 -33.30
CA GLU A 118 29.00 6.49 -32.65
C GLU A 118 27.56 6.73 -33.13
N GLU A 119 27.32 6.59 -34.44
CA GLU A 119 25.98 6.73 -35.02
C GLU A 119 25.03 5.66 -34.47
N MET A 120 25.48 4.40 -34.42
CA MET A 120 24.69 3.28 -33.90
C MET A 120 24.37 3.45 -32.40
N GLU A 121 25.34 3.87 -31.58
CA GLU A 121 25.14 4.13 -30.15
C GLU A 121 24.06 5.21 -29.93
N LEU A 122 24.11 6.30 -30.69
CA LEU A 122 23.11 7.38 -30.59
C LEU A 122 21.73 6.89 -31.02
N ILE A 123 21.63 6.13 -32.12
CA ILE A 123 20.37 5.55 -32.60
C ILE A 123 19.78 4.61 -31.55
N VAL A 124 20.58 3.71 -30.98
CA VAL A 124 20.14 2.78 -29.95
C VAL A 124 19.68 3.54 -28.71
N MET A 125 20.45 4.54 -28.25
CA MET A 125 20.08 5.36 -27.10
C MET A 125 18.76 6.12 -27.35
N ALA A 126 18.59 6.74 -28.51
CA ALA A 126 17.36 7.45 -28.88
C ALA A 126 16.15 6.52 -28.87
N TRP A 127 16.27 5.31 -29.44
CA TRP A 127 15.21 4.31 -29.40
C TRP A 127 14.89 3.82 -28.00
N VAL A 128 15.90 3.61 -27.15
CA VAL A 128 15.69 3.24 -25.74
C VAL A 128 14.86 4.32 -25.03
N PHE A 129 15.20 5.60 -25.18
CA PHE A 129 14.44 6.68 -24.56
C PHE A 129 13.04 6.86 -25.14
N LEU A 130 12.81 6.55 -26.41
CA LEU A 130 11.47 6.56 -26.99
C LEU A 130 10.63 5.38 -26.50
N VAL A 131 11.16 4.16 -26.61
CA VAL A 131 10.43 2.91 -26.31
C VAL A 131 10.19 2.75 -24.80
N VAL A 132 11.13 3.15 -23.96
CA VAL A 132 11.00 3.04 -22.49
C VAL A 132 10.48 4.35 -21.90
N GLY A 133 11.00 5.49 -22.35
CA GLY A 133 10.65 6.79 -21.79
C GLY A 133 9.23 7.24 -22.08
N LEU A 134 8.66 6.95 -23.27
CA LEU A 134 7.28 7.34 -23.56
C LEU A 134 6.26 6.56 -22.70
N PRO A 135 6.29 5.22 -22.61
CA PRO A 135 5.37 4.50 -21.73
C PRO A 135 5.48 4.92 -20.27
N LEU A 136 6.71 5.12 -19.77
CA LEU A 136 6.93 5.65 -18.42
C LEU A 136 6.36 7.06 -18.27
N GLY A 137 6.61 7.95 -19.24
CA GLY A 137 6.03 9.30 -19.26
C GLY A 137 4.51 9.29 -19.20
N PHE A 138 3.84 8.43 -19.98
CA PHE A 138 2.38 8.28 -19.93
C PHE A 138 1.90 7.69 -18.59
N PHE A 139 2.63 6.73 -18.02
CA PHE A 139 2.33 6.18 -16.69
C PHE A 139 2.39 7.27 -15.61
N TYR A 140 3.47 8.06 -15.56
CA TYR A 140 3.60 9.18 -14.62
C TYR A 140 2.56 10.29 -14.88
N LEU A 141 2.19 10.52 -16.14
CA LEU A 141 1.11 11.45 -16.51
C LEU A 141 -0.23 10.99 -15.94
N ALA A 142 -0.56 9.71 -16.09
CA ALA A 142 -1.77 9.12 -15.51
C ALA A 142 -1.79 9.27 -13.98
N CYS A 143 -0.65 9.01 -13.32
CA CYS A 143 -0.46 9.21 -11.88
C CYS A 143 -0.69 10.66 -11.41
N CYS A 144 -0.45 11.66 -12.26
CA CYS A 144 -0.65 13.06 -11.91
C CYS A 144 -2.14 13.44 -11.78
N PHE A 145 -3.00 12.84 -12.61
CA PHE A 145 -4.43 13.17 -12.69
C PHE A 145 -5.32 12.25 -11.87
N MET A 146 -4.95 10.98 -11.71
CA MET A 146 -5.86 9.96 -11.19
C MET A 146 -5.88 9.83 -9.64
N THR A 147 -5.38 10.84 -8.90
CA THR A 147 -5.28 10.93 -7.42
C THR A 147 -6.61 10.88 -6.63
N TYR A 148 -7.72 10.52 -7.26
CA TYR A 148 -9.06 10.50 -6.66
C TYR A 148 -9.59 9.08 -6.34
N ARG A 149 -8.87 8.01 -6.67
CA ARG A 149 -9.32 6.60 -6.47
C ARG A 149 -8.52 5.87 -5.37
N ARG A 150 -9.13 4.87 -4.70
CA ARG A 150 -8.44 4.05 -3.68
C ARG A 150 -7.22 3.31 -4.23
N TRP A 151 -7.35 2.77 -5.44
CA TRP A 151 -6.26 2.08 -6.16
C TRP A 151 -5.05 2.99 -6.43
N HIS A 152 -5.22 4.30 -6.35
CA HIS A 152 -4.13 5.24 -6.55
C HIS A 152 -3.08 5.21 -5.45
N TRP A 153 -3.43 4.76 -4.24
CA TRP A 153 -2.44 4.56 -3.19
C TRP A 153 -1.37 3.53 -3.62
N VAL A 154 -1.82 2.45 -4.27
CA VAL A 154 -0.95 1.40 -4.81
C VAL A 154 -0.15 1.90 -6.02
N LEU A 155 -0.79 2.62 -6.95
CA LEU A 155 -0.09 3.21 -8.10
C LEU A 155 1.01 4.19 -7.66
N GLY A 156 0.73 5.01 -6.64
CA GLY A 156 1.73 5.90 -6.03
C GLY A 156 2.95 5.15 -5.52
N PHE A 157 2.73 4.03 -4.84
CA PHE A 157 3.82 3.17 -4.34
C PHE A 157 4.73 2.67 -5.48
N PHE A 158 4.15 2.17 -6.57
CA PHE A 158 4.93 1.74 -7.73
C PHE A 158 5.63 2.90 -8.43
N SER A 159 4.98 4.06 -8.60
CA SER A 159 5.62 5.22 -9.22
C SER A 159 6.81 5.75 -8.44
N ILE A 160 6.72 5.77 -7.10
CA ILE A 160 7.82 6.19 -6.24
C ILE A 160 8.91 5.11 -6.24
N GLY A 161 8.53 3.82 -6.25
CA GLY A 161 9.44 2.69 -6.36
C GLY A 161 10.31 2.72 -7.62
N ILE A 162 9.71 3.00 -8.78
CA ILE A 162 10.44 3.19 -10.04
C ILE A 162 11.37 4.41 -9.95
N GLY A 163 10.95 5.48 -9.28
CA GLY A 163 11.80 6.65 -9.04
C GLY A 163 13.04 6.36 -8.17
N LEU A 164 12.93 5.38 -7.26
CA LEU A 164 14.04 4.97 -6.39
C LEU A 164 15.15 4.20 -7.13
N THR A 165 14.86 3.59 -8.28
CA THR A 165 15.90 2.92 -9.08
C THR A 165 16.79 3.90 -9.85
N GLY A 166 16.47 5.20 -9.83
CA GLY A 166 17.24 6.26 -10.47
C GLY A 166 17.99 7.16 -9.49
N CYS A 167 18.32 8.38 -9.94
CA CYS A 167 19.05 9.38 -9.15
C CYS A 167 18.17 10.18 -8.16
N CYS A 168 16.87 9.92 -8.09
CA CYS A 168 15.91 10.74 -7.35
C CYS A 168 15.70 10.31 -5.89
N LEU A 169 16.64 9.55 -5.29
CA LEU A 169 16.54 9.05 -3.90
C LEU A 169 16.21 10.14 -2.86
N PRO A 170 16.85 11.33 -2.87
CA PRO A 170 16.59 12.35 -1.85
C PRO A 170 15.15 12.87 -1.87
N VAL A 171 14.48 12.80 -3.01
CA VAL A 171 13.09 13.25 -3.19
C VAL A 171 12.11 12.10 -2.94
N CYS A 172 12.43 10.91 -3.44
CA CYS A 172 11.54 9.75 -3.35
C CYS A 172 11.40 9.24 -1.92
N ILE A 173 12.46 9.26 -1.10
CA ILE A 173 12.42 8.76 0.28
C ILE A 173 11.43 9.55 1.16
N PRO A 174 11.51 10.90 1.26
CA PRO A 174 10.53 11.66 2.04
C PRO A 174 9.10 11.48 1.53
N ILE A 175 8.89 11.53 0.21
CA ILE A 175 7.56 11.34 -0.38
C ILE A 175 7.02 9.96 0.00
N LEU A 176 7.83 8.90 -0.09
CA LEU A 176 7.42 7.55 0.29
C LEU A 176 7.01 7.47 1.77
N ILE A 177 7.82 8.02 2.67
CA ILE A 177 7.53 8.00 4.12
C ILE A 177 6.18 8.65 4.40
N PHE A 178 5.91 9.83 3.83
CA PHE A 178 4.62 10.51 4.01
C PHE A 178 3.47 9.84 3.25
N TRP A 179 3.76 9.11 2.17
CA TRP A 179 2.78 8.36 1.39
C TRP A 179 2.27 7.11 2.11
N LEU A 180 3.15 6.43 2.88
CA LEU A 180 2.80 5.25 3.67
C LEU A 180 1.92 5.56 4.88
N LYS A 181 1.82 6.84 5.29
CA LYS A 181 0.99 7.21 6.44
C LYS A 181 -0.48 6.81 6.23
N PRO A 182 -1.16 6.32 7.28
CA PRO A 182 -2.55 5.90 7.19
C PRO A 182 -3.48 7.07 6.80
N GLU A 183 -3.12 8.31 7.14
CA GLU A 183 -3.82 9.53 6.74
C GLU A 183 -3.96 9.65 5.22
N THR A 184 -2.86 9.43 4.48
CA THR A 184 -2.83 9.52 3.01
C THR A 184 -3.70 8.41 2.39
N LYS A 185 -3.62 7.20 2.93
CA LYS A 185 -4.45 6.07 2.51
C LYS A 185 -5.93 6.31 2.78
N ALA A 186 -6.28 6.82 3.97
CA ALA A 186 -7.65 7.15 4.35
C ALA A 186 -8.23 8.25 3.46
N TRP A 187 -7.45 9.28 3.15
CA TRP A 187 -7.86 10.38 2.26
C TRP A 187 -8.14 9.89 0.82
N LEU A 188 -7.28 9.06 0.24
CA LEU A 188 -7.52 8.43 -1.06
C LEU A 188 -8.70 7.44 -1.02
N GLY A 189 -9.01 6.93 0.17
CA GLY A 189 -10.10 6.02 0.50
C GLY A 189 -11.51 6.63 0.55
N ARG A 190 -11.64 7.94 0.67
CA ARG A 190 -12.91 8.59 1.05
C ARG A 190 -14.06 8.43 0.04
N ASN A 191 -13.76 8.37 -1.25
CA ASN A 191 -14.79 8.41 -2.31
C ASN A 191 -15.53 7.09 -2.59
N GLN A 192 -15.37 6.05 -1.77
CA GLN A 192 -16.26 4.87 -1.82
C GLN A 192 -17.03 4.65 -0.53
N GLN A 193 -17.04 5.64 0.37
CA GLN A 193 -17.96 5.67 1.52
C GLN A 193 -19.20 6.55 1.25
N GLN A 194 -19.23 7.24 0.10
CA GLN A 194 -20.40 7.90 -0.47
C GLN A 194 -20.95 7.04 -1.60
#